data_AF-A0A2Z4J9V8-F1
#
_entry.id   AF-A0A2Z4J9V8-F1
#
_cell.length_a   1.000
_cell.length_b   1.000
_cell.length_c   1.000
_cell.angle_alpha   90.00
_cell.angle_beta   90.00
_cell.angle_gamma   90.00
#
_symmetry.space_group_name_H-M   'P 1'
#
loop_
_entity.id
_entity.type
_entity.pdbx_description
1 polymer ?
#
loop_
_entity_poly.entity_id
_entity_poly.type
_entity_poly.pdbx_seq_one_letter_code
_entity_poly.pdbx_strand_id
1 'polypeptide(L)'
;MGGLWWWVWAESAQEIVRVCAEVEVVTDPEAVERATAGALEEVHLDAPDPNPLSSFRERRSAQRGQPGFGVLAGRDRVYLRWQEDGDEEILLMELGPDGRRLRQVEIGSDGGAVKTSVEDWPFNPPYDLYDPQYASLEISCDDFEEAWHRARHEPQW
;
A
#
# COMPACT_ATOMS: atom_id res chain seq x y z
N MET A 1 -14.73 -0.45 -0.61
CA MET A 1 -14.07 -1.65 -0.04
C MET A 1 -14.06 -1.54 1.47
N GLY A 2 -14.51 -2.57 2.18
CA GLY A 2 -14.58 -2.56 3.65
C GLY A 2 -13.26 -3.04 4.25
N GLY A 3 -12.55 -2.15 4.95
CA GLY A 3 -11.49 -2.53 5.86
C GLY A 3 -12.07 -2.79 7.26
N LEU A 4 -11.40 -3.64 8.04
CA LEU A 4 -11.67 -3.76 9.47
C LEU A 4 -10.88 -2.67 10.21
N TRP A 5 -11.52 -2.04 11.20
CA TRP A 5 -10.96 -0.91 11.94
C TRP A 5 -10.89 -1.23 13.41
N TRP A 6 -9.74 -0.91 14.01
CA TRP A 6 -9.51 -1.00 15.44
C TRP A 6 -8.84 0.28 15.92
N TRP A 7 -9.11 0.65 17.16
CA TRP A 7 -8.31 1.64 17.85
C TRP A 7 -7.12 0.93 18.50
N VAL A 8 -5.90 1.19 18.01
CA VAL A 8 -4.70 0.50 18.49
C VAL A 8 -3.92 1.41 19.43
N TRP A 9 -3.71 0.95 20.66
CA TRP A 9 -2.83 1.60 21.62
C TRP A 9 -1.38 1.12 21.42
N ALA A 10 -0.48 2.06 21.13
CA ALA A 10 0.95 1.84 20.89
C ALA A 10 1.76 3.10 21.29
N GLU A 11 3.08 2.99 21.37
CA GLU A 11 3.96 4.13 21.64
C GLU A 11 3.97 5.12 20.46
N SER A 12 3.79 4.63 19.24
CA SER A 12 3.71 5.47 18.03
C SER A 12 3.03 4.77 16.84
N ALA A 13 2.58 5.55 15.86
CA ALA A 13 2.09 5.02 14.58
C ALA A 13 3.17 4.17 13.86
N GLN A 14 4.42 4.60 13.93
CA GLN A 14 5.55 3.89 13.32
C GLN A 14 5.79 2.53 13.96
N GLU A 15 5.51 2.39 15.26
CA GLU A 15 5.61 1.10 15.95
C GLU A 15 4.61 0.09 15.36
N ILE A 16 3.35 0.52 15.16
CA ILE A 16 2.30 -0.33 14.59
C ILE A 16 2.71 -0.86 13.21
N VAL A 17 3.18 0.01 12.32
CA VAL A 17 3.60 -0.40 10.95
C VAL A 17 4.81 -1.36 10.97
N ARG A 18 5.72 -1.21 11.93
CA ARG A 18 6.90 -2.10 12.08
C ARG A 18 6.54 -3.47 12.68
N VAL A 19 5.46 -3.54 13.44
CA VAL A 19 5.05 -4.74 14.19
C VAL A 19 3.97 -5.52 13.46
N CYS A 20 3.06 -4.85 12.76
CA CYS A 20 1.97 -5.45 12.00
C CYS A 20 2.21 -5.27 10.49
N ALA A 21 1.98 -6.33 9.70
CA ALA A 21 1.98 -6.26 8.24
C ALA A 21 0.59 -5.87 7.72
N GLU A 22 0.52 -5.32 6.50
CA GLU A 22 -0.74 -5.03 5.79
C GLU A 22 -1.74 -4.17 6.58
N VAL A 23 -1.23 -3.22 7.38
CA VAL A 23 -2.05 -2.25 8.11
C VAL A 23 -1.81 -0.84 7.60
N GLU A 24 -2.88 -0.06 7.51
CA GLU A 24 -2.83 1.38 7.34
C GLU A 24 -3.05 2.05 8.70
N VAL A 25 -2.14 2.93 9.11
CA VAL A 25 -2.35 3.76 10.31
C VAL A 25 -2.94 5.09 9.87
N VAL A 26 -4.20 5.32 10.22
CA VAL A 26 -4.90 6.56 9.88
C VAL A 26 -4.66 7.61 10.96
N THR A 27 -3.97 8.69 10.59
CA THR A 27 -3.64 9.81 11.49
C THR A 27 -4.35 11.11 11.12
N ASP A 28 -5.21 11.09 10.09
CA ASP A 28 -6.00 12.26 9.69
C ASP A 28 -6.92 12.69 10.86
N PRO A 29 -6.83 13.94 11.35
CA PRO A 29 -7.60 14.38 12.52
C PRO A 29 -9.11 14.18 12.37
N GLU A 30 -9.68 14.47 11.20
CA GLU A 30 -11.11 14.31 10.96
C GLU A 30 -11.54 12.83 10.97
N ALA A 31 -10.72 11.94 10.41
CA ALA A 31 -10.93 10.50 10.49
C ALA A 31 -10.82 10.00 11.93
N VAL A 32 -9.84 10.48 12.71
CA VAL A 32 -9.66 10.12 14.12
C VAL A 32 -10.83 10.59 14.99
N GLU A 33 -11.31 11.81 14.78
CA GLU A 33 -12.50 12.34 15.48
C GLU A 33 -13.74 11.50 15.19
N ARG A 34 -13.98 11.16 13.92
CA ARG A 34 -15.09 10.28 13.52
C ARG A 34 -14.96 8.88 14.11
N ALA A 35 -13.76 8.31 14.12
CA ALA A 35 -13.50 7.00 14.70
C ALA A 35 -13.77 6.96 16.22
N THR A 36 -13.37 8.03 16.93
CA THR A 36 -13.62 8.18 18.37
C THR A 36 -15.13 8.20 18.68
N ALA A 37 -15.92 8.86 17.84
CA ALA A 37 -17.38 8.89 17.98
C ALA A 37 -18.06 7.54 17.65
N GLY A 38 -17.40 6.68 16.85
CA GLY A 38 -17.94 5.43 16.33
C GLY A 38 -17.76 4.20 17.22
N ALA A 39 -17.06 4.32 18.37
CA ALA A 39 -16.78 3.23 19.32
C ALA A 39 -16.11 2.01 18.66
N LEU A 40 -14.95 2.22 18.03
CA LEU A 40 -14.10 1.13 17.53
C LEU A 40 -13.68 0.18 18.67
N GLU A 41 -13.48 -1.09 18.34
CA GLU A 41 -12.85 -2.04 19.25
C GLU A 41 -11.41 -1.58 19.54
N GLU A 42 -11.06 -1.49 20.83
CA GLU A 42 -9.75 -1.07 21.30
C GLU A 42 -8.86 -2.29 21.56
N VAL A 43 -7.60 -2.21 21.12
CA VAL A 43 -6.60 -3.27 21.34
C VAL A 43 -5.24 -2.65 21.61
N HIS A 44 -4.51 -3.18 22.59
CA HIS A 44 -3.11 -2.82 22.79
C HIS A 44 -2.21 -3.61 21.83
N LEU A 45 -1.19 -2.97 21.27
CA LEU A 45 -0.25 -3.61 20.34
C LEU A 45 0.46 -4.83 20.94
N ASP A 46 0.73 -4.79 22.25
CA ASP A 46 1.36 -5.84 23.05
C ASP A 46 0.37 -6.79 23.73
N ALA A 47 -0.93 -6.69 23.40
CA ALA A 47 -1.93 -7.59 23.95
C ALA A 47 -1.56 -9.06 23.66
N PRO A 48 -1.82 -9.98 24.62
CA PRO A 48 -1.53 -11.39 24.46
C PRO A 48 -2.36 -12.01 23.32
N ASP A 49 -1.80 -13.04 22.70
CA ASP A 49 -2.48 -13.79 21.64
C ASP A 49 -3.53 -14.77 22.22
N PRO A 50 -4.63 -15.03 21.50
CA PRO A 50 -5.03 -14.42 20.24
C PRO A 50 -5.83 -13.11 20.44
N ASN A 51 -5.58 -12.14 19.56
CA ASN A 51 -6.36 -10.91 19.39
C ASN A 51 -6.40 -10.48 17.89
N PRO A 52 -7.15 -9.43 17.52
CA PRO A 52 -7.29 -9.01 16.13
C PRO A 52 -5.98 -8.69 15.38
N LEU A 53 -4.88 -8.39 16.09
CA LEU A 53 -3.57 -8.08 15.52
C LEU A 53 -2.66 -9.31 15.34
N SER A 54 -3.05 -10.49 15.82
CA SER A 54 -2.17 -11.67 15.88
C SER A 54 -1.65 -12.07 14.49
N SER A 55 -2.55 -12.21 13.50
CA SER A 55 -2.17 -12.62 12.15
C SER A 55 -1.26 -11.60 11.44
N PHE A 56 -1.49 -10.30 11.65
CA PHE A 56 -0.66 -9.23 11.11
C PHE A 56 0.74 -9.22 11.73
N ARG A 57 0.85 -9.50 13.04
CA ARG A 57 2.13 -9.63 13.75
C ARG A 57 2.90 -10.87 13.32
N GLU A 58 2.22 -12.01 13.20
CA GLU A 58 2.80 -13.25 12.67
C GLU A 58 3.35 -13.05 11.25
N ARG A 59 2.56 -12.44 10.36
CA ARG A 59 2.97 -12.14 8.98
C ARG A 59 4.19 -11.22 8.94
N ARG A 60 4.19 -10.13 9.71
CA ARG A 60 5.35 -9.23 9.79
C ARG A 60 6.59 -9.94 10.31
N SER A 61 6.44 -10.78 11.33
CA SER A 61 7.54 -11.59 11.87
C SER A 61 8.13 -12.52 10.80
N ALA A 62 7.28 -13.19 10.01
CA ALA A 62 7.72 -14.05 8.91
C ALA A 62 8.43 -13.30 7.77
N GLN A 63 8.08 -12.03 7.54
CA GLN A 63 8.71 -11.19 6.51
C GLN A 63 10.10 -10.68 6.94
N ARG A 64 10.34 -10.41 8.23
CA ARG A 64 11.60 -9.78 8.73
C ARG A 64 12.89 -10.50 8.33
N GLY A 65 12.84 -11.82 8.18
CA GLY A 65 14.00 -12.63 7.80
C GLY A 65 14.22 -12.75 6.29
N GLN A 66 13.31 -12.22 5.47
CA GLN A 66 13.35 -12.41 4.02
C GLN A 66 14.21 -11.35 3.33
N PRO A 67 14.94 -11.71 2.26
CA PRO A 67 15.56 -10.72 1.38
C PRO A 67 14.52 -9.73 0.85
N GLY A 68 14.86 -8.45 0.82
CA GLY A 68 13.94 -7.39 0.36
C GLY A 68 13.07 -6.77 1.46
N PHE A 69 13.01 -7.35 2.65
CA PHE A 69 12.21 -6.81 3.75
C PHE A 69 12.61 -5.36 4.07
N GLY A 70 11.63 -4.45 4.05
CA GLY A 70 11.86 -3.04 4.39
C GLY A 70 12.72 -2.25 3.42
N VAL A 71 13.14 -2.83 2.28
CA VAL A 71 14.05 -2.15 1.33
C VAL A 71 13.42 -0.88 0.72
N LEU A 72 12.09 -0.88 0.57
CA LEU A 72 11.32 0.22 0.01
C LEU A 72 10.80 1.20 1.08
N ALA A 73 10.79 0.79 2.34
CA ALA A 73 10.26 1.59 3.44
C ALA A 73 11.09 2.86 3.67
N GLY A 74 10.40 4.00 3.85
CA GLY A 74 11.02 5.30 4.11
C GLY A 74 11.54 6.04 2.88
N ARG A 75 11.31 5.52 1.66
CA ARG A 75 11.59 6.24 0.41
C ARG A 75 10.46 7.23 0.10
N ASP A 76 10.82 8.37 -0.49
CA ASP A 76 9.83 9.40 -0.88
C ASP A 76 8.92 8.93 -2.03
N ARG A 77 9.47 8.10 -2.93
CA ARG A 77 8.80 7.51 -4.08
C ARG A 77 9.31 6.10 -4.33
N VAL A 78 8.38 5.24 -4.76
CA VAL A 78 8.63 3.87 -5.17
C VAL A 78 7.89 3.62 -6.48
N TYR A 79 8.55 2.99 -7.44
CA TYR A 79 7.96 2.65 -8.73
C TYR A 79 7.93 1.13 -8.89
N LEU A 80 6.74 0.56 -9.10
CA LEU A 80 6.56 -0.88 -9.20
C LEU A 80 6.02 -1.26 -10.58
N ARG A 81 6.44 -2.43 -11.08
CA ARG A 81 5.81 -3.15 -12.17
C ARG A 81 5.18 -4.42 -11.64
N TRP A 82 3.85 -4.47 -11.70
CA TRP A 82 3.05 -5.60 -11.23
C TRP A 82 2.32 -6.22 -12.41
N GLN A 83 2.22 -7.54 -12.40
CA GLN A 83 1.30 -8.31 -13.24
C GLN A 83 0.64 -9.33 -12.33
N GLU A 84 -0.69 -9.31 -12.27
CA GLU A 84 -1.43 -10.29 -11.47
C GLU A 84 -1.41 -11.66 -12.16
N ASP A 85 -1.31 -12.74 -11.38
CA ASP A 85 -1.22 -14.09 -11.92
C ASP A 85 -2.50 -14.43 -12.69
N GLY A 86 -2.38 -14.57 -14.01
CA GLY A 86 -3.51 -14.86 -14.90
C GLY A 86 -4.04 -13.65 -15.66
N ASP A 87 -3.56 -12.44 -15.34
CA ASP A 87 -3.92 -11.22 -16.05
C ASP A 87 -2.92 -10.94 -17.18
N GLU A 88 -3.44 -10.48 -18.31
CA GLU A 88 -2.60 -10.08 -19.44
C GLU A 88 -2.13 -8.62 -19.31
N GLU A 89 -2.78 -7.82 -18.46
CA GLU A 89 -2.39 -6.44 -18.21
C GLU A 89 -1.21 -6.31 -17.25
N ILE A 90 -0.36 -5.32 -17.52
CA ILE A 90 0.73 -4.92 -16.64
C ILE A 90 0.38 -3.58 -16.01
N LEU A 91 0.49 -3.51 -14.68
CA LEU A 91 0.29 -2.30 -13.90
C LEU A 91 1.64 -1.73 -13.49
N LEU A 92 1.93 -0.52 -13.98
CA LEU A 92 3.02 0.29 -13.45
C LEU A 92 2.45 1.26 -12.43
N MET A 93 3.06 1.38 -11.26
CA MET A 93 2.55 2.20 -10.17
C MET A 93 3.64 3.10 -9.60
N GLU A 94 3.34 4.38 -9.41
CA GLU A 94 4.09 5.25 -8.51
C GLU A 94 3.40 5.26 -7.15
N LEU A 95 4.14 4.92 -6.11
CA LEU A 95 3.70 4.95 -4.73
C LEU A 95 4.38 6.11 -3.97
N GLY A 96 3.61 6.73 -3.08
CA GLY A 96 4.10 7.68 -2.09
C GLY A 96 4.80 6.99 -0.91
N PRO A 97 5.32 7.78 0.05
CA PRO A 97 6.08 7.27 1.19
C PRO A 97 5.27 6.42 2.17
N ASP A 98 3.94 6.53 2.14
CA ASP A 98 3.00 5.71 2.91
C ASP A 98 2.52 4.48 2.13
N GLY A 99 3.05 4.23 0.92
CA GLY A 99 2.64 3.15 0.04
C GLY A 99 1.36 3.43 -0.76
N ARG A 100 0.77 4.62 -0.62
CA ARG A 100 -0.42 5.00 -1.39
C ARG A 100 -0.05 5.25 -2.84
N ARG A 101 -0.84 4.68 -3.75
CA ARG A 101 -0.68 4.93 -5.18
C ARG A 101 -0.97 6.39 -5.51
N LEU A 102 -0.10 7.01 -6.30
CA LEU A 102 -0.20 8.39 -6.77
C LEU A 102 -0.55 8.46 -8.25
N ARG A 103 0.10 7.60 -9.04
CA ARG A 103 -0.10 7.43 -10.48
C ARG A 103 -0.04 5.96 -10.86
N GLN A 104 -0.76 5.60 -11.91
CA GLN A 104 -0.78 4.27 -12.50
C GLN A 104 -0.72 4.36 -14.02
N VAL A 105 -0.02 3.41 -14.64
CA VAL A 105 -0.15 3.08 -16.05
C VAL A 105 -0.58 1.63 -16.16
N GLU A 106 -1.69 1.38 -16.83
CA GLU A 106 -2.13 0.04 -17.21
C GLU A 106 -1.75 -0.19 -18.67
N ILE A 107 -1.03 -1.29 -18.93
CA ILE A 107 -0.56 -1.67 -20.26
C ILE A 107 -1.28 -2.96 -20.64
N GLY A 108 -2.14 -2.88 -21.65
CA GLY A 108 -2.87 -4.03 -22.18
C GLY A 108 -2.00 -4.92 -23.07
N SER A 109 -2.49 -6.13 -23.35
CA SER A 109 -1.79 -7.11 -24.20
C SER A 109 -1.67 -6.68 -25.67
N ASP A 110 -2.50 -5.74 -26.11
CA ASP A 110 -2.44 -5.11 -27.44
C ASP A 110 -1.36 -4.01 -27.53
N GLY A 111 -0.65 -3.73 -26.43
CA GLY A 111 0.34 -2.65 -26.32
C GLY A 111 -0.27 -1.26 -26.13
N GLY A 112 -1.59 -1.17 -26.01
CA GLY A 112 -2.28 0.03 -25.56
C GLY A 112 -1.93 0.33 -24.09
N ALA A 113 -1.86 1.62 -23.75
CA ALA A 113 -1.59 2.03 -22.38
C ALA A 113 -2.50 3.18 -21.94
N VAL A 114 -3.08 3.02 -20.76
CA VAL A 114 -3.97 3.99 -20.12
C VAL A 114 -3.33 4.46 -18.83
N LYS A 115 -3.46 5.75 -18.52
CA LYS A 115 -2.91 6.34 -17.30
C LYS A 115 -3.96 7.00 -16.44
N THR A 116 -3.78 6.86 -15.13
CA THR A 116 -4.72 7.31 -14.11
C THR A 116 -3.94 7.83 -12.90
N SER A 117 -4.54 8.77 -12.18
CA SER A 117 -3.96 9.45 -11.02
C SER A 117 -5.00 9.63 -9.93
N VAL A 118 -4.56 10.14 -8.78
CA VAL A 118 -5.45 10.51 -7.67
C VAL A 118 -6.52 11.55 -8.05
N GLU A 119 -6.32 12.30 -9.15
CA GLU A 119 -7.29 13.26 -9.68
C GLU A 119 -8.44 12.56 -10.43
N ASP A 120 -8.21 11.35 -10.95
CA ASP A 120 -9.19 10.59 -11.73
C ASP A 120 -10.12 9.79 -10.81
N TRP A 121 -9.57 9.08 -9.82
CA TRP A 121 -10.35 8.44 -8.74
C TRP A 121 -9.51 8.10 -7.52
N PRO A 122 -10.14 7.94 -6.34
CA PRO A 122 -9.45 7.45 -5.14
C PRO A 122 -8.92 6.04 -5.38
N PHE A 123 -7.62 5.85 -5.15
CA PHE A 123 -7.02 4.53 -5.22
C PHE A 123 -7.30 3.68 -3.97
N ASN A 124 -7.20 2.36 -4.15
CA ASN A 124 -7.28 1.31 -3.14
C ASN A 124 -6.33 1.57 -1.95
N PRO A 125 -6.50 0.83 -0.81
CA PRO A 125 -5.62 0.97 0.34
C PRO A 125 -4.13 0.90 -0.02
N PRO A 126 -3.26 1.55 0.77
CA PRO A 126 -1.83 1.62 0.49
C PRO A 126 -1.15 0.24 0.50
N TYR A 127 -0.08 0.12 -0.28
CA TYR A 127 0.77 -1.06 -0.31
C TYR A 127 1.74 -1.06 0.88
N ASP A 128 1.97 -2.22 1.49
CA ASP A 128 2.91 -2.37 2.60
C ASP A 128 4.37 -2.33 2.11
N LEU A 129 5.02 -1.16 2.19
CA LEU A 129 6.41 -0.98 1.73
C LEU A 129 7.47 -1.78 2.51
N TYR A 130 7.10 -2.43 3.61
CA TYR A 130 7.98 -3.37 4.30
C TYR A 130 7.90 -4.78 3.72
N ASP A 131 6.87 -5.10 2.94
CA ASP A 131 6.69 -6.42 2.37
C ASP A 131 7.80 -6.73 1.34
N PRO A 132 8.59 -7.80 1.57
CA PRO A 132 9.70 -8.17 0.69
C PRO A 132 9.27 -8.47 -0.75
N GLN A 133 8.01 -8.86 -0.99
CA GLN A 133 7.56 -9.21 -2.34
C GLN A 133 7.68 -8.04 -3.34
N TYR A 134 7.48 -6.81 -2.86
CA TYR A 134 7.51 -5.63 -3.73
C TYR A 134 8.94 -5.25 -4.14
N ALA A 135 9.96 -5.67 -3.39
CA ALA A 135 11.35 -5.33 -3.71
C ALA A 135 11.79 -5.88 -5.08
N SER A 136 11.30 -7.07 -5.48
CA SER A 136 11.60 -7.64 -6.79
C SER A 136 10.80 -7.01 -7.94
N LEU A 137 9.81 -6.19 -7.63
CA LEU A 137 8.93 -5.55 -8.60
C LEU A 137 9.34 -4.11 -8.89
N GLU A 138 10.36 -3.61 -8.20
CA GLU A 138 10.86 -2.25 -8.38
C GLU A 138 11.37 -2.04 -9.81
N ILE A 139 10.94 -0.92 -10.41
CA ILE A 139 11.44 -0.40 -11.67
C ILE A 139 12.04 0.98 -11.47
N SER A 140 12.76 1.49 -12.48
CA SER A 140 13.29 2.85 -12.40
C SER A 140 12.20 3.90 -12.57
N CYS A 141 12.44 5.10 -12.03
CA CYS A 141 11.62 6.28 -12.30
C CYS A 141 11.54 6.55 -13.81
N ASP A 142 12.67 6.45 -14.51
CA ASP A 142 12.74 6.72 -15.95
C ASP A 142 11.83 5.76 -16.76
N ASP A 143 11.82 4.47 -16.42
CA ASP A 143 10.94 3.47 -17.05
C ASP A 143 9.46 3.81 -16.84
N PHE A 144 9.11 4.25 -15.62
CA PHE A 144 7.75 4.65 -15.30
C PHE A 144 7.35 5.92 -16.06
N GLU A 145 8.17 6.97 -16.05
CA GLU A 145 7.86 8.24 -16.70
C GLU A 145 7.77 8.08 -18.22
N GLU A 146 8.61 7.24 -18.83
CA GLU A 146 8.52 6.94 -20.26
C GLU A 146 7.17 6.28 -20.60
N ALA A 147 6.70 5.34 -19.78
CA ALA A 147 5.39 4.73 -19.96
C ALA A 147 4.26 5.76 -19.72
N TRP A 148 4.36 6.57 -18.68
CA TRP A 148 3.40 7.61 -18.33
C TRP A 148 3.20 8.66 -19.44
N HIS A 149 4.29 9.07 -20.09
CA HIS A 149 4.22 10.02 -21.20
C HIS A 149 3.61 9.43 -22.48
N ARG A 150 3.79 8.13 -22.73
CA ARG A 150 3.23 7.44 -23.89
C ARG A 150 1.76 7.05 -23.70
N ALA A 151 1.35 6.81 -22.46
CA ALA A 151 -0.01 6.40 -22.12
C ALA A 151 -1.03 7.52 -22.33
N ARG A 152 -2.24 7.12 -22.74
CA ARG A 152 -3.38 8.03 -22.92
C ARG A 152 -4.14 8.13 -21.61
N HIS A 153 -4.80 9.26 -21.35
CA HIS A 153 -5.77 9.30 -20.24
C HIS A 153 -6.92 8.33 -20.52
N GLU A 154 -7.45 7.72 -19.48
CA GLU A 154 -8.66 6.93 -19.61
C GLU A 154 -9.80 7.84 -20.11
N PRO A 155 -10.57 7.43 -21.15
CA PRO A 155 -11.75 8.18 -21.53
C PRO A 155 -12.72 8.16 -20.35
N GLN A 156 -13.22 9.32 -19.93
CA GLN A 156 -14.35 9.38 -19.00
C GLN A 156 -15.60 8.91 -19.75
N TRP A 157 -16.27 7.86 -19.27
CA TRP A 157 -17.54 7.35 -19.83
C TRP A 157 -18.73 7.98 -19.08
#